data_AF-A0A633LDU9-F1
#
_entry.id   AF-A0A633LDU9-F1
#
_cell.length_a   1.000
_cell.length_b   1.000
_cell.length_c   1.000
_cell.angle_alpha   90.00
_cell.angle_beta   90.00
_cell.angle_gamma   90.00
#
_symmetry.space_group_name_H-M   'P 1'
#
loop_
_entity.id
_entity.type
_entity.pdbx_description
1 polymer ?
#
loop_
_entity_poly.entity_id
_entity_poly.type
_entity_poly.pdbx_seq_one_letter_code
_entity_poly.pdbx_strand_id
1 'polypeptide(L)'
;MNTATNCTSAKPTTDIYLLTGLGLLAVRIIQGFIYWGGGSRRFIYAPDKLDPEAPHWMAYKFQTAMPGALLGLDHVISYMLQHFWLLYAGVILFSAAELIAGLFLMLGLFTRISALLSMLFSVLLMLMFGWQGATCIDEWTMAACNLAMGTTLFLCGSHSYALDNIILKKNPRLADSRVFQWCSGALPLPLTPGSYKKLALWLLAFVVIFDVGTYSYYRGSVVTPYHHGPVSPTTHHLSLTEGKLFPDGQVQVH
;
A
#
# COMPACT_ATOMS: atom_id res chain seq x y z
N MET A 1 -31.73 -44.59 -37.39
CA MET A 1 -30.92 -44.84 -36.17
C MET A 1 -29.98 -43.65 -36.02
N ASN A 2 -30.23 -42.82 -35.00
CA ASN A 2 -29.38 -41.70 -34.62
C ASN A 2 -28.05 -42.20 -34.09
N THR A 3 -26.94 -41.69 -34.61
CA THR A 3 -25.64 -41.70 -33.95
C THR A 3 -25.11 -40.28 -33.90
N ALA A 4 -25.68 -39.50 -32.99
CA ALA A 4 -24.96 -38.41 -32.36
C ALA A 4 -24.02 -39.03 -31.32
N THR A 5 -22.74 -38.65 -31.32
CA THR A 5 -21.94 -38.27 -30.13
C THR A 5 -20.46 -38.32 -30.48
N ASN A 6 -19.82 -37.14 -30.50
CA ASN A 6 -18.67 -36.80 -29.64
C ASN A 6 -18.05 -35.48 -30.12
N CYS A 7 -18.73 -34.37 -29.83
CA CYS A 7 -18.06 -33.07 -29.73
C CYS A 7 -17.39 -33.00 -28.37
N THR A 8 -16.17 -33.50 -28.27
CA THR A 8 -15.27 -33.17 -27.16
C THR A 8 -14.46 -31.93 -27.49
N SER A 9 -14.29 -31.10 -26.46
CA SER A 9 -13.20 -30.14 -26.28
C SER A 9 -13.40 -28.71 -26.79
N ALA A 10 -14.10 -27.90 -25.98
CA ALA A 10 -13.83 -26.46 -25.85
C ALA A 10 -14.38 -25.90 -24.52
N LYS A 11 -13.93 -26.40 -23.36
CA LYS A 11 -14.10 -25.70 -22.06
C LYS A 11 -12.87 -25.78 -21.13
N PRO A 12 -11.72 -25.15 -21.43
CA PRO A 12 -10.65 -25.00 -20.43
C PRO A 12 -10.50 -23.56 -19.91
N THR A 13 -10.86 -22.55 -20.69
CA THR A 13 -10.56 -21.14 -20.37
C THR A 13 -11.47 -20.56 -19.30
N THR A 14 -12.76 -20.90 -19.29
CA THR A 14 -13.73 -20.38 -18.32
C THR A 14 -13.43 -20.83 -16.88
N ASP A 15 -12.90 -22.04 -16.69
CA ASP A 15 -12.59 -22.59 -15.37
C ASP A 15 -11.38 -21.91 -14.72
N ILE A 16 -10.36 -21.54 -15.49
CA ILE A 16 -9.16 -20.88 -14.95
C ILE A 16 -9.49 -19.48 -14.41
N TYR A 17 -10.33 -18.71 -15.12
CA TYR A 17 -10.75 -17.38 -14.65
C TYR A 17 -11.67 -17.45 -13.43
N LEU A 18 -12.52 -18.48 -13.36
CA LEU A 18 -13.37 -18.72 -12.19
C LEU A 18 -12.51 -19.07 -10.97
N LEU A 19 -11.59 -20.02 -11.10
CA LEU A 19 -10.68 -20.44 -10.03
C LEU A 19 -9.81 -19.28 -9.55
N THR A 20 -9.21 -18.52 -10.47
CA THR A 20 -8.37 -17.36 -10.14
C THR A 20 -9.21 -16.24 -9.49
N GLY A 21 -10.40 -15.95 -10.04
CA GLY A 21 -11.29 -14.94 -9.51
C GLY A 21 -11.84 -15.25 -8.12
N LEU A 22 -12.16 -16.53 -7.84
CA LEU A 22 -12.60 -16.98 -6.52
C LEU A 22 -11.44 -17.03 -5.52
N GLY A 23 -10.27 -17.54 -5.94
CA GLY A 23 -9.08 -17.60 -5.08
C GLY A 23 -8.59 -16.22 -4.64
N LEU A 24 -8.67 -15.22 -5.51
CA LEU A 24 -8.27 -13.85 -5.20
C LEU A 24 -9.36 -13.02 -4.52
N LEU A 25 -10.57 -13.55 -4.34
CA LEU A 25 -11.68 -12.82 -3.72
C LEU A 25 -11.35 -12.42 -2.28
N ALA A 26 -10.77 -13.33 -1.50
CA ALA A 26 -10.35 -13.06 -0.13
C ALA A 26 -9.30 -11.95 -0.08
N VAL A 27 -8.27 -12.03 -0.92
CA VAL A 27 -7.22 -11.01 -1.05
C VAL A 27 -7.85 -9.66 -1.39
N ARG A 28 -8.77 -9.61 -2.35
CA ARG A 28 -9.43 -8.37 -2.78
C ARG A 28 -10.22 -7.71 -1.63
N ILE A 29 -11.03 -8.49 -0.93
CA ILE A 29 -11.89 -7.99 0.15
C ILE A 29 -11.03 -7.52 1.32
N ILE A 30 -10.06 -8.33 1.76
CA ILE A 30 -9.22 -7.98 2.91
C ILE A 30 -8.29 -6.81 2.59
N GLN A 31 -7.67 -6.77 1.42
CA GLN A 31 -6.89 -5.61 0.96
C GLN A 31 -7.77 -4.35 0.97
N GLY A 32 -8.98 -4.43 0.41
CA GLY A 32 -9.92 -3.32 0.41
C GLY A 32 -10.34 -2.87 1.82
N PHE A 33 -10.57 -3.83 2.72
CA PHE A 33 -10.90 -3.57 4.12
C PHE A 33 -9.78 -2.87 4.87
N ILE A 34 -8.51 -3.20 4.62
CA ILE A 34 -7.36 -2.55 5.26
C ILE A 34 -7.33 -1.04 4.93
N TYR A 35 -7.45 -0.66 3.66
CA TYR A 35 -7.46 0.76 3.26
C TYR A 35 -8.75 1.46 3.66
N TRP A 36 -9.90 0.79 3.50
CA TRP A 36 -11.18 1.33 3.97
C TRP A 36 -11.16 1.58 5.48
N GLY A 37 -10.63 0.63 6.25
CA GLY A 37 -10.48 0.74 7.71
C GLY A 37 -9.53 1.85 8.11
N GLY A 38 -8.45 2.07 7.35
CA GLY A 38 -7.53 3.18 7.53
C GLY A 38 -8.23 4.54 7.41
N GLY A 39 -9.00 4.74 6.34
CA GLY A 39 -9.75 5.97 6.11
C GLY A 39 -10.96 6.13 7.04
N SER A 40 -11.76 5.08 7.25
CA SER A 40 -12.99 5.12 8.06
C SER A 40 -12.68 5.34 9.53
N ARG A 41 -11.55 4.83 10.03
CA ARG A 41 -11.07 5.13 11.37
C ARG A 41 -10.83 6.63 11.56
N ARG A 42 -10.34 7.33 10.55
CA ARG A 42 -10.03 8.77 10.65
C ARG A 42 -11.27 9.64 10.46
N PHE A 43 -12.22 9.24 9.61
CA PHE A 43 -13.43 10.04 9.35
C PHE A 43 -14.62 9.73 10.27
N ILE A 44 -14.76 8.48 10.73
CA ILE A 44 -15.99 8.00 11.38
C ILE A 44 -15.73 7.62 12.84
N TYR A 45 -14.73 6.77 13.10
CA TYR A 45 -14.58 6.14 14.42
C TYR A 45 -13.67 6.90 15.39
N ALA A 46 -12.69 7.64 14.90
CA ALA A 46 -11.75 8.42 15.69
C ALA A 46 -11.41 9.74 14.97
N PRO A 47 -12.39 10.66 14.87
CA PRO A 47 -12.22 11.94 14.18
C PRO A 47 -11.12 12.82 14.79
N ASP A 48 -10.80 12.62 16.07
CA ASP A 48 -9.69 13.29 16.78
C ASP A 48 -8.33 13.13 16.08
N LYS A 49 -8.17 12.14 15.18
CA LYS A 49 -6.95 12.00 14.39
C LYS A 49 -6.81 13.07 13.29
N LEU A 50 -7.93 13.65 12.86
CA LEU A 50 -7.97 14.75 11.90
C LEU A 50 -8.08 16.11 12.59
N ASP A 51 -8.35 16.15 13.90
CA ASP A 51 -8.42 17.38 14.67
C ASP A 51 -7.00 17.93 14.95
N PRO A 52 -6.65 19.13 14.46
CA PRO A 52 -5.36 19.76 14.72
C PRO A 52 -5.08 20.07 16.20
N GLU A 53 -6.13 20.25 17.01
CA GLU A 53 -6.02 20.60 18.42
C GLU A 53 -5.88 19.35 19.32
N ALA A 54 -6.13 18.15 18.77
CA ALA A 54 -6.07 16.92 19.52
C ALA A 54 -4.62 16.44 19.75
N PRO A 55 -4.33 15.83 20.91
CA PRO A 55 -2.98 15.33 21.25
C PRO A 55 -2.49 14.17 20.38
N HIS A 56 -3.38 13.56 19.59
CA HIS A 56 -3.07 12.47 18.66
C HIS A 56 -3.35 12.82 17.20
N TRP A 57 -3.25 14.11 16.87
CA TRP A 57 -3.36 14.61 15.51
C TRP A 57 -2.34 13.92 14.58
N MET A 58 -2.78 13.59 13.36
CA MET A 58 -1.99 12.82 12.41
C MET A 58 -0.66 13.49 12.01
N ALA A 59 -0.55 14.82 12.11
CA ALA A 59 0.71 15.53 11.83
C ALA A 59 1.88 15.12 12.74
N TYR A 60 1.61 14.68 13.97
CA TYR A 60 2.66 14.15 14.85
C TYR A 60 3.37 12.95 14.22
N LYS A 61 2.64 12.11 13.46
CA LYS A 61 3.26 10.99 12.73
C LYS A 61 4.14 11.46 11.57
N PHE A 62 3.81 12.57 10.93
CA PHE A 62 4.65 13.16 9.88
C PHE A 62 5.95 13.72 10.48
N GLN A 63 5.88 14.36 11.65
CA GLN A 63 7.07 14.82 12.37
C GLN A 63 7.99 13.66 12.74
N THR A 64 7.45 12.56 13.26
CA THR A 64 8.27 11.39 13.60
C THR A 64 8.78 10.64 12.38
N ALA A 65 8.11 10.72 11.23
CA ALA A 65 8.53 10.06 9.99
C ALA A 65 9.66 10.79 9.25
N MET A 66 9.77 12.12 9.42
CA MET A 66 10.69 12.96 8.64
C MET A 66 12.17 12.52 8.69
N PRO A 67 12.79 12.26 9.87
CA PRO A 67 14.25 12.09 9.94
C PRO A 67 14.86 10.93 9.14
N GLY A 68 14.08 9.90 8.79
CA GLY A 68 14.55 8.74 8.03
C GLY A 68 13.71 8.43 6.79
N ALA A 69 12.88 9.38 6.35
CA ALA A 69 12.12 9.24 5.13
C ALA A 69 13.07 9.16 3.92
N LEU A 70 12.88 8.14 3.07
CA LEU A 70 13.76 7.89 1.92
C LEU A 70 13.43 8.80 0.73
N LEU A 71 14.38 8.95 -0.21
CA LEU A 71 14.20 9.63 -1.50
C LEU A 71 13.84 11.13 -1.42
N GLY A 72 14.35 11.84 -0.42
CA GLY A 72 14.09 13.29 -0.28
C GLY A 72 12.69 13.63 0.24
N LEU A 73 11.95 12.62 0.72
CA LEU A 73 10.63 12.82 1.34
C LEU A 73 10.73 13.61 2.65
N ASP A 74 11.89 13.64 3.30
CA ASP A 74 12.18 14.49 4.45
C ASP A 74 11.96 15.98 4.12
N HIS A 75 12.43 16.46 2.96
CA HIS A 75 12.21 17.83 2.51
C HIS A 75 10.74 18.11 2.20
N VAL A 76 10.04 17.15 1.58
CA VAL A 76 8.61 17.28 1.28
C VAL A 76 7.80 17.34 2.57
N ILE A 77 8.08 16.45 3.53
CA ILE A 77 7.41 16.43 4.83
C ILE A 77 7.72 17.72 5.60
N SER A 78 8.97 18.19 5.59
CA SER A 78 9.36 19.46 6.21
C SER A 78 8.62 20.65 5.63
N TYR A 79 8.52 20.74 4.30
CA TYR A 79 7.75 21.77 3.61
C TYR A 79 6.26 21.72 3.96
N MET A 80 5.67 20.51 3.99
CA MET A 80 4.26 20.34 4.38
C MET A 80 4.03 20.75 5.84
N LEU A 81 4.93 20.39 6.77
CA LEU A 81 4.83 20.77 8.18
C LEU A 81 4.95 22.29 8.39
N GLN A 82 5.72 22.99 7.55
CA GLN A 82 5.80 24.45 7.56
C GLN A 82 4.57 25.12 6.94
N HIS A 83 3.75 24.37 6.18
CA HIS A 83 2.57 24.87 5.47
C HIS A 83 1.32 24.10 5.88
N PHE A 84 0.75 24.48 7.03
CA PHE A 84 -0.40 23.83 7.67
C PHE A 84 -1.56 23.51 6.72
N TRP A 85 -1.96 24.47 5.87
CA TRP A 85 -3.06 24.26 4.91
C TRP A 85 -2.79 23.09 3.96
N LEU A 86 -1.56 22.98 3.46
CA LEU A 86 -1.15 21.92 2.54
C LEU A 86 -1.10 20.56 3.25
N LEU A 87 -0.56 20.53 4.47
CA LEU A 87 -0.54 19.32 5.30
C LEU A 87 -1.95 18.81 5.61
N TYR A 88 -2.81 19.71 6.09
CA TYR A 88 -4.18 19.37 6.48
C TYR A 88 -4.99 18.87 5.28
N ALA A 89 -4.94 19.60 4.16
CA ALA A 89 -5.58 19.17 2.92
C ALA A 89 -5.02 17.84 2.40
N GLY A 90 -3.70 17.65 2.49
CA GLY A 90 -3.02 16.42 2.08
C GLY A 90 -3.46 15.21 2.91
N VAL A 91 -3.56 15.35 4.24
CA VAL A 91 -4.02 14.29 5.15
C VAL A 91 -5.47 13.91 4.87
N ILE A 92 -6.35 14.88 4.63
CA ILE A 92 -7.75 14.63 4.28
C ILE A 92 -7.83 13.92 2.93
N LEU A 93 -7.15 14.44 1.90
CA LEU A 93 -7.19 13.88 0.56
C LEU A 93 -6.63 12.45 0.52
N PHE A 94 -5.51 12.21 1.21
CA PHE A 94 -4.92 10.87 1.33
C PHE A 94 -5.88 9.92 2.04
N SER A 95 -6.47 10.32 3.16
CA SER A 95 -7.43 9.50 3.90
C SER A 95 -8.69 9.21 3.08
N ALA A 96 -9.18 10.18 2.31
CA ALA A 96 -10.33 10.02 1.44
C ALA A 96 -10.01 9.07 0.27
N ALA A 97 -8.81 9.19 -0.31
CA ALA A 97 -8.36 8.31 -1.36
C ALA A 97 -8.19 6.86 -0.87
N GLU A 98 -7.64 6.64 0.33
CA GLU A 98 -7.59 5.31 0.97
C GLU A 98 -9.00 4.74 1.19
N LEU A 99 -9.92 5.55 1.71
CA LEU A 99 -11.31 5.13 1.96
C LEU A 99 -12.01 4.69 0.66
N ILE A 100 -11.91 5.50 -0.39
CA ILE A 100 -12.56 5.26 -1.68
C ILE A 100 -11.91 4.06 -2.39
N ALA A 101 -10.57 4.01 -2.46
CA ALA A 101 -9.86 2.89 -3.09
C ALA A 101 -10.14 1.56 -2.37
N GLY A 102 -10.20 1.58 -1.03
CA GLY A 102 -10.55 0.42 -0.22
C GLY A 102 -11.97 -0.07 -0.50
N LEU A 103 -12.95 0.85 -0.54
CA LEU A 103 -14.33 0.53 -0.88
C LEU A 103 -14.46 -0.04 -2.30
N PHE A 104 -13.77 0.57 -3.26
CA PHE A 104 -13.76 0.13 -4.65
C PHE A 104 -13.15 -1.27 -4.81
N LEU A 105 -12.08 -1.58 -4.07
CA LEU A 105 -11.54 -2.94 -4.02
C LEU A 105 -12.55 -3.94 -3.45
N MET A 106 -13.18 -3.65 -2.30
CA MET A 106 -14.15 -4.56 -1.69
C MET A 106 -15.32 -4.88 -2.63
N LEU A 107 -15.90 -3.84 -3.23
CA LEU A 107 -17.01 -3.96 -4.19
C LEU A 107 -16.59 -4.56 -5.54
N GLY A 108 -15.29 -4.55 -5.84
CA GLY A 108 -14.79 -4.97 -7.13
C GLY A 108 -15.14 -3.98 -8.26
N LEU A 109 -15.02 -2.69 -7.98
CA LEU A 109 -15.18 -1.59 -8.94
C LEU A 109 -13.80 -1.02 -9.32
N PHE A 110 -13.53 -0.89 -10.62
CA PHE A 110 -12.24 -0.46 -11.19
C PHE A 110 -11.05 -1.13 -10.50
N THR A 111 -11.14 -2.44 -10.34
CA THR A 111 -10.26 -3.23 -9.47
C THR A 111 -8.78 -3.06 -9.77
N ARG A 112 -8.38 -2.86 -11.03
CA ARG A 112 -6.97 -2.64 -11.39
C ARG A 112 -6.47 -1.26 -10.99
N ILE A 113 -7.27 -0.20 -11.17
CA ILE A 113 -6.91 1.14 -10.68
C ILE A 113 -6.82 1.12 -9.16
N SER A 114 -7.81 0.54 -8.49
CA SER A 114 -7.84 0.48 -7.03
C SER A 114 -6.67 -0.36 -6.49
N ALA A 115 -6.26 -1.40 -7.21
CA ALA A 115 -5.05 -2.16 -6.91
C ALA A 115 -3.77 -1.32 -7.11
N LEU A 116 -3.65 -0.56 -8.22
CA LEU A 116 -2.51 0.36 -8.42
C LEU A 116 -2.43 1.43 -7.33
N LEU A 117 -3.56 2.00 -6.92
CA LEU A 117 -3.60 2.97 -5.82
C LEU A 117 -3.14 2.31 -4.51
N SER A 118 -3.57 1.06 -4.24
CA SER A 118 -3.08 0.31 -3.08
C SER A 118 -1.57 0.08 -3.11
N MET A 119 -1.01 -0.25 -4.29
CA MET A 119 0.44 -0.39 -4.47
C MET A 119 1.17 0.93 -4.21
N LEU A 120 0.65 2.05 -4.72
CA LEU A 120 1.22 3.37 -4.49
C LEU A 120 1.21 3.73 -3.00
N PHE A 121 0.09 3.49 -2.31
CA PHE A 121 0.00 3.70 -0.87
C PHE A 121 1.01 2.84 -0.11
N SER A 122 1.16 1.55 -0.45
CA SER A 122 2.16 0.68 0.15
C SER A 122 3.58 1.23 -0.02
N VAL A 123 3.96 1.61 -1.25
CA VAL A 123 5.28 2.19 -1.53
C VAL A 123 5.53 3.45 -0.72
N LEU A 124 4.56 4.37 -0.68
CA LEU A 124 4.68 5.62 0.09
C LEU A 124 4.83 5.35 1.59
N LEU A 125 3.99 4.46 2.14
CA LEU A 125 4.05 4.08 3.55
C LEU A 125 5.41 3.45 3.92
N MET A 126 5.93 2.57 3.05
CA MET A 126 7.24 1.95 3.26
C MET A 126 8.37 2.99 3.27
N LEU A 127 8.36 3.95 2.33
CA LEU A 127 9.39 4.98 2.24
C LEU A 127 9.38 5.98 3.39
N MET A 128 8.19 6.30 3.91
CA MET A 128 8.01 7.28 4.99
C MET A 128 8.26 6.66 6.37
N PHE A 129 7.71 5.47 6.63
CA PHE A 129 7.67 4.90 7.99
C PHE A 129 8.64 3.74 8.21
N GLY A 130 9.26 3.18 7.16
CA GLY A 130 10.01 1.92 7.27
C GLY A 130 11.23 1.92 8.19
N TRP A 131 11.73 3.09 8.61
CA TRP A 131 12.91 3.22 9.47
C TRP A 131 12.59 3.30 10.98
N GLN A 132 11.33 3.57 11.36
CA GLN A 132 10.99 4.01 12.71
C GLN A 132 10.87 2.84 13.72
N GLY A 133 12.00 2.38 14.28
CA GLY A 133 12.02 1.51 15.47
C GLY A 133 11.40 0.11 15.32
N ALA A 134 10.75 -0.40 16.39
CA ALA A 134 10.18 -1.75 16.46
C ALA A 134 8.72 -1.84 16.03
N THR A 135 7.93 -0.77 16.20
CA THR A 135 6.54 -0.72 15.71
C THR A 135 6.49 -0.62 14.19
N CYS A 136 7.46 0.06 13.57
CA CYS A 136 7.41 0.30 12.13
C CYS A 136 7.92 -0.83 11.26
N ILE A 137 8.49 -1.88 11.85
CA ILE A 137 8.66 -3.15 11.13
C ILE A 137 7.31 -3.83 10.89
N ASP A 138 6.35 -3.70 11.82
CA ASP A 138 5.01 -4.27 11.65
C ASP A 138 4.24 -3.49 10.57
N GLU A 139 4.37 -2.16 10.57
CA GLU A 139 3.79 -1.32 9.52
C GLU A 139 4.46 -1.53 8.16
N TRP A 140 5.79 -1.71 8.12
CA TRP A 140 6.53 -2.00 6.89
C TRP A 140 6.19 -3.38 6.34
N THR A 141 6.15 -4.42 7.17
CA THR A 141 5.81 -5.79 6.74
C THR A 141 4.36 -5.87 6.25
N MET A 142 3.43 -5.15 6.89
CA MET A 142 2.07 -5.00 6.39
C MET A 142 2.06 -4.33 5.00
N ALA A 143 2.79 -3.24 4.83
CA ALA A 143 2.85 -2.52 3.55
C ALA A 143 3.50 -3.35 2.42
N ALA A 144 4.55 -4.11 2.71
CA ALA A 144 5.21 -5.04 1.78
C ALA A 144 4.26 -6.17 1.33
N CYS A 145 3.58 -6.81 2.29
CA CYS A 145 2.54 -7.80 1.97
C CYS A 145 1.42 -7.18 1.12
N ASN A 146 0.97 -5.97 1.44
CA ASN A 146 -0.04 -5.25 0.68
C ASN A 146 0.46 -4.88 -0.73
N LEU A 147 1.75 -4.61 -0.93
CA LEU A 147 2.34 -4.36 -2.25
C LEU A 147 2.31 -5.62 -3.11
N ALA A 148 2.68 -6.77 -2.55
CA ALA A 148 2.62 -8.07 -3.24
C ALA A 148 1.17 -8.47 -3.59
N MET A 149 0.24 -8.31 -2.63
CA MET A 149 -1.18 -8.57 -2.85
C MET A 149 -1.78 -7.61 -3.91
N GLY A 150 -1.46 -6.32 -3.84
CA GLY A 150 -1.87 -5.31 -4.81
C GLY A 150 -1.36 -5.62 -6.22
N THR A 151 -0.09 -6.04 -6.33
CA THR A 151 0.52 -6.45 -7.61
C THR A 151 -0.19 -7.67 -8.20
N THR A 152 -0.54 -8.64 -7.36
CA THR A 152 -1.28 -9.84 -7.77
C THR A 152 -2.68 -9.48 -8.26
N LEU A 153 -3.41 -8.63 -7.53
CA LEU A 153 -4.72 -8.12 -7.94
C LEU A 153 -4.65 -7.31 -9.24
N PHE A 154 -3.59 -6.52 -9.41
CA PHE A 154 -3.37 -5.75 -10.63
C PHE A 154 -3.13 -6.64 -11.85
N LEU A 155 -2.36 -7.73 -11.71
CA LEU A 155 -2.04 -8.64 -12.80
C LEU A 155 -3.21 -9.56 -13.16
N CYS A 156 -3.78 -10.22 -12.16
CA CYS A 156 -4.83 -11.22 -12.35
C CYS A 156 -6.22 -10.61 -12.55
N GLY A 157 -6.45 -9.39 -12.03
CA GLY A 157 -7.76 -8.79 -11.97
C GLY A 157 -8.69 -9.53 -10.99
N SER A 158 -9.98 -9.19 -11.03
CA SER A 158 -11.00 -9.88 -10.25
C SER A 158 -12.26 -10.04 -11.10
N HIS A 159 -12.47 -11.27 -11.58
CA HIS A 159 -13.54 -11.60 -12.52
C HIS A 159 -14.83 -12.05 -11.82
N SER A 160 -14.68 -12.75 -10.70
CA SER A 160 -15.78 -13.33 -9.91
C SER A 160 -16.26 -12.34 -8.83
N TYR A 161 -17.59 -12.21 -8.67
CA TYR A 161 -18.22 -11.33 -7.68
C TYR A 161 -17.70 -9.88 -7.68
N ALA A 162 -17.39 -9.32 -8.84
CA ALA A 162 -16.96 -7.93 -9.00
C ALA A 162 -18.08 -7.10 -9.65
N LEU A 163 -18.32 -5.88 -9.15
CA LEU A 163 -19.22 -4.93 -9.80
C LEU A 163 -18.80 -4.62 -11.24
N ASP A 164 -17.49 -4.65 -11.53
CA ASP A 164 -16.93 -4.53 -12.88
C ASP A 164 -17.61 -5.50 -13.87
N ASN A 165 -17.89 -6.73 -13.45
CA ASN A 165 -18.54 -7.75 -14.29
C ASN A 165 -20.05 -7.46 -14.46
N ILE A 166 -20.71 -6.92 -13.44
CA ILE A 166 -22.12 -6.49 -13.54
C ILE A 166 -22.25 -5.31 -14.52
N ILE A 167 -21.33 -4.35 -14.45
CA ILE A 167 -21.28 -3.19 -15.36
C ILE A 167 -21.04 -3.65 -16.79
N LEU A 168 -20.13 -4.61 -17.00
CA LEU A 168 -19.84 -5.19 -18.31
C LEU A 168 -21.05 -5.94 -18.90
N LYS A 169 -21.79 -6.68 -18.06
CA LYS A 169 -23.04 -7.35 -18.48
C LYS A 169 -24.13 -6.36 -18.88
N LYS A 170 -24.23 -5.22 -18.19
CA LYS A 170 -25.22 -4.18 -18.51
C LYS A 170 -24.86 -3.39 -19.76
N ASN A 171 -23.58 -3.09 -19.96
CA ASN A 171 -23.08 -2.32 -21.11
C ASN A 171 -21.95 -3.06 -21.83
N PRO A 172 -22.26 -4.00 -22.74
CA PRO A 172 -21.26 -4.78 -23.46
C PRO A 172 -20.29 -3.94 -24.30
N ARG A 173 -20.69 -2.74 -24.73
CA ARG A 173 -19.82 -1.79 -25.46
C ARG A 173 -18.59 -1.34 -24.68
N LEU A 174 -18.61 -1.47 -23.35
CA LEU A 174 -17.43 -1.18 -22.51
C LEU A 174 -16.33 -2.23 -22.69
N ALA A 175 -16.65 -3.41 -23.21
CA ALA A 175 -15.66 -4.44 -23.53
C ALA A 175 -14.64 -3.96 -24.57
N ASP A 176 -15.04 -3.09 -25.50
CA ASP A 176 -14.19 -2.61 -26.59
C ASP A 176 -13.29 -1.43 -26.17
N SER A 177 -13.59 -0.80 -25.03
CA SER A 177 -12.81 0.33 -24.54
C SER A 177 -11.52 -0.15 -23.88
N ARG A 178 -10.38 0.24 -24.46
CA ARG A 178 -9.05 -0.01 -23.88
C ARG A 178 -8.92 0.56 -22.47
N VAL A 179 -9.56 1.71 -22.19
CA VAL A 179 -9.56 2.31 -20.85
C VAL A 179 -10.25 1.37 -19.88
N PHE A 180 -11.45 0.88 -20.22
CA PHE A 180 -12.17 -0.04 -19.34
C PHE A 180 -11.41 -1.37 -19.13
N GLN A 181 -10.72 -1.88 -20.14
CA GLN A 181 -9.88 -3.09 -20.02
C GLN A 181 -8.68 -2.90 -19.07
N TRP A 182 -8.08 -1.70 -19.04
CA TRP A 182 -6.99 -1.36 -18.11
C TRP A 182 -7.49 -1.03 -16.70
N CYS A 183 -8.69 -0.44 -16.58
CA CYS A 183 -9.24 -0.03 -15.30
C CYS A 183 -9.95 -1.17 -14.57
N SER A 184 -10.64 -2.05 -15.32
CA SER A 184 -11.44 -3.14 -14.77
C SER A 184 -10.65 -4.43 -14.67
N GLY A 185 -10.95 -5.22 -13.65
CA GLY A 185 -10.44 -6.58 -13.48
C GLY A 185 -11.36 -7.65 -14.09
N ALA A 186 -12.44 -7.22 -14.75
CA ALA A 186 -13.43 -8.10 -15.38
C ALA A 186 -13.00 -8.60 -16.76
N LEU A 187 -11.92 -8.08 -17.34
CA LEU A 187 -11.37 -8.56 -18.61
C LEU A 187 -9.87 -8.86 -18.44
N PRO A 188 -9.32 -9.81 -19.22
CA PRO A 188 -7.88 -9.98 -19.28
C PRO A 188 -7.22 -8.69 -19.79
N LEU A 189 -5.97 -8.45 -19.40
CA LEU A 189 -5.23 -7.27 -19.89
C LEU A 189 -5.18 -7.31 -21.43
N PRO A 190 -5.28 -6.15 -22.10
CA PRO A 190 -5.20 -6.07 -23.55
C PRO A 190 -3.74 -6.15 -24.02
N LEU A 191 -3.06 -7.22 -23.62
CA LEU A 191 -1.66 -7.48 -23.88
C LEU A 191 -1.52 -8.86 -24.51
N THR A 192 -0.53 -9.00 -25.39
CA THR A 192 -0.15 -10.31 -25.91
C THR A 192 0.45 -11.17 -24.79
N PRO A 193 0.38 -12.50 -24.85
CA PRO A 193 0.93 -13.38 -23.81
C PRO A 193 2.40 -13.10 -23.48
N GLY A 194 3.20 -12.77 -24.50
CA GLY A 194 4.61 -12.39 -24.33
C GLY A 194 4.79 -11.08 -23.56
N SER A 195 4.00 -10.06 -23.87
CA SER A 195 4.03 -8.77 -23.16
C SER A 195 3.49 -8.89 -21.73
N TYR A 196 2.45 -9.70 -21.52
CA TYR A 196 1.93 -10.00 -20.19
C TYR A 196 2.98 -10.67 -19.31
N LYS A 197 3.68 -11.68 -19.83
CA LYS A 197 4.78 -12.34 -19.11
C LYS A 197 5.90 -11.36 -18.75
N LYS A 198 6.29 -10.48 -19.68
CA LYS A 198 7.30 -9.43 -19.42
C LYS A 198 6.85 -8.49 -18.31
N LEU A 199 5.60 -8.00 -18.36
CA LEU A 199 5.05 -7.12 -17.33
C LEU A 199 5.02 -7.81 -15.96
N ALA A 200 4.54 -9.05 -15.89
CA ALA A 200 4.50 -9.82 -14.65
C ALA A 200 5.89 -10.05 -14.05
N LEU A 201 6.89 -10.39 -14.86
CA LEU A 201 8.27 -10.55 -14.41
C LEU A 201 8.89 -9.22 -13.96
N TRP A 202 8.58 -8.13 -14.66
CA TRP A 202 9.08 -6.81 -14.30
C TRP A 202 8.48 -6.32 -12.97
N LEU A 203 7.18 -6.51 -12.77
CA LEU A 203 6.51 -6.19 -11.51
C LEU A 203 7.00 -7.08 -10.36
N LEU A 204 7.22 -8.38 -10.60
CA LEU A 204 7.86 -9.26 -9.62
C LEU A 204 9.25 -8.75 -9.23
N ALA A 205 10.09 -8.42 -10.22
CA ALA A 205 11.42 -7.88 -9.96
C ALA A 205 11.34 -6.57 -9.18
N PHE A 206 10.41 -5.68 -9.54
CA PHE A 206 10.16 -4.44 -8.81
C PHE A 206 9.78 -4.70 -7.35
N VAL A 207 8.78 -5.53 -7.07
CA VAL A 207 8.33 -5.84 -5.70
C VAL A 207 9.47 -6.45 -4.88
N VAL A 208 10.16 -7.44 -5.43
CA VAL A 208 11.26 -8.12 -4.70
C VAL A 208 12.42 -7.16 -4.44
N ILE A 209 12.87 -6.41 -5.44
CA ILE A 209 13.99 -5.47 -5.28
C ILE A 209 13.61 -4.35 -4.32
N PHE A 210 12.37 -3.85 -4.41
CA PHE A 210 11.90 -2.77 -3.54
C PHE A 210 11.74 -3.24 -2.10
N ASP A 211 11.06 -4.35 -1.85
CA ASP A 211 10.85 -4.89 -0.50
C ASP A 211 12.20 -5.31 0.12
N VAL A 212 12.97 -6.15 -0.56
CA VAL A 212 14.25 -6.63 -0.01
C VAL A 212 15.27 -5.51 0.10
N GLY A 213 15.29 -4.60 -0.88
CA GLY A 213 16.20 -3.45 -0.89
C GLY A 213 15.90 -2.46 0.23
N THR A 214 14.63 -2.08 0.42
CA THR A 214 14.24 -1.18 1.52
C THR A 214 14.45 -1.84 2.88
N TYR A 215 14.18 -3.14 3.02
CA TYR A 215 14.47 -3.89 4.24
C TYR A 215 15.97 -3.89 4.56
N SER A 216 16.82 -4.24 3.58
CA SER A 216 18.27 -4.26 3.75
C SER A 216 18.83 -2.88 4.05
N TYR A 217 18.19 -1.81 3.55
CA TYR A 217 18.58 -0.44 3.87
C TYR A 217 18.21 -0.05 5.31
N TYR A 218 17.02 -0.42 5.78
CA TYR A 218 16.54 0.01 7.10
C TYR A 218 17.14 -0.79 8.27
N ARG A 219 17.48 -2.06 8.07
CA ARG A 219 17.94 -2.95 9.17
C ARG A 219 19.24 -3.68 8.87
N GLY A 220 19.70 -3.68 7.63
CA GLY A 220 20.67 -4.66 7.18
C GLY A 220 20.12 -6.08 7.30
N SER A 221 21.01 -7.07 7.44
CA SER A 221 20.73 -8.51 7.57
C SER A 221 20.38 -9.27 6.29
N VAL A 222 20.39 -8.63 5.11
CA VAL A 222 20.29 -9.33 3.82
C VAL A 222 21.61 -9.25 3.07
N VAL A 223 22.04 -8.03 2.73
CA VAL A 223 23.30 -7.78 2.01
C VAL A 223 24.38 -7.26 2.96
N THR A 224 23.99 -6.53 3.99
CA THR A 224 24.88 -5.92 5.00
C THR A 224 24.67 -6.55 6.37
N PRO A 225 25.62 -6.47 7.31
CA PRO A 225 25.40 -6.85 8.70
C PRO A 225 24.22 -6.10 9.32
N TYR A 226 23.55 -6.73 10.29
CA TYR A 226 22.44 -6.11 10.99
C TYR A 226 22.88 -4.78 11.65
N HIS A 227 22.08 -3.73 11.44
CA HIS A 227 22.24 -2.47 12.14
C HIS A 227 20.88 -1.95 12.61
N HIS A 228 20.90 -1.23 13.73
CA HIS A 228 19.74 -0.44 14.12
C HIS A 228 19.53 0.66 13.07
N GLY A 229 18.28 1.06 12.83
CA GLY A 229 17.91 1.92 11.70
C GLY A 229 18.70 3.23 11.62
N PRO A 230 18.60 3.96 10.50
CA PRO A 230 19.45 5.13 10.20
C PRO A 230 19.42 6.23 11.27
N VAL A 231 18.40 6.23 12.12
CA VAL A 231 18.24 7.13 13.26
C VAL A 231 18.05 6.24 14.49
N SER A 232 19.16 5.92 15.16
CA SER A 232 19.12 5.11 16.37
C SER A 232 19.02 6.02 17.60
N PRO A 233 18.10 5.78 18.54
CA PRO A 233 18.11 6.45 19.84
C PRO A 233 19.36 6.12 20.67
N THR A 234 20.19 5.15 20.25
CA THR A 234 21.51 4.86 20.83
C THR A 234 22.65 5.69 20.23
N THR A 235 22.43 6.36 19.09
CA THR A 235 23.34 7.40 18.59
C THR A 235 23.00 8.71 19.29
N HIS A 236 23.69 8.95 20.39
CA HIS A 236 23.54 10.18 21.15
C HIS A 236 24.35 11.31 20.51
N HIS A 237 23.67 12.30 19.93
CA HIS A 237 24.33 13.54 19.50
C HIS A 237 24.67 14.48 20.67
N LEU A 238 24.06 14.21 21.84
CA LEU A 238 24.30 14.87 23.11
C LEU A 238 24.43 13.77 24.16
N SER A 239 25.63 13.61 24.73
CA SER A 239 25.86 12.77 25.89
C SER A 239 26.00 13.69 27.09
N LEU A 240 25.17 13.49 28.11
CA LEU A 240 25.34 14.18 29.39
C LEU A 240 26.28 13.34 30.24
N THR A 241 27.48 13.85 30.45
CA THR A 241 28.53 13.24 31.24
C THR A 241 28.76 14.02 32.54
N GLU A 242 29.30 13.37 33.57
CA GLU A 242 29.69 14.03 34.83
C GLU A 242 28.58 14.81 35.57
N GLY A 243 27.41 14.18 35.78
CA GLY A 243 26.35 14.74 36.61
C GLY A 243 26.79 15.01 38.06
N LYS A 244 26.90 16.28 38.45
CA LYS A 244 27.15 16.72 39.84
C LYS A 244 25.88 17.35 40.41
N LEU A 245 25.39 16.79 41.51
CA LEU A 245 24.31 17.36 42.31
C LEU A 245 24.94 18.17 43.45
N PHE A 246 24.70 19.47 43.46
CA PHE A 246 25.15 20.36 44.52
C PHE A 246 24.17 20.35 45.71
N PRO A 247 24.62 20.64 46.94
CA PRO A 247 23.78 20.63 48.15
C PRO A 247 22.62 21.62 48.14
N ASP A 248 22.68 22.62 47.25
CA ASP A 248 21.63 23.62 47.01
C ASP A 248 20.58 23.15 45.99
N GLY A 249 20.70 21.92 45.47
CA GLY A 249 19.80 21.33 44.51
C GLY A 249 20.15 21.60 43.04
N GLN A 250 21.25 22.29 42.75
CA GLN A 250 21.69 22.50 41.37
C GLN A 250 22.28 21.23 40.77
N VAL A 251 21.99 20.97 39.49
CA VAL A 251 22.55 19.85 38.73
C VAL A 251 23.42 20.42 37.62
N GLN A 252 24.70 20.08 37.64
CA GLN A 252 25.64 20.35 36.56
C GLN A 252 25.91 19.07 35.79
N VAL A 253 25.87 19.15 34.47
CA VAL A 253 26.19 18.08 33.52
C VAL A 253 27.08 18.66 32.42
N HIS A 254 28.02 17.87 31.92
CA HIS A 254 29.02 18.23 30.92
C HIS A 254 28.72 17.56 29.57
#